data_AF-A0A9J7HFB4-F1
#
_entry.id   AF-A0A9J7HFB4-F1
#
_cell.length_a   1.000
_cell.length_b   1.000
_cell.length_c   1.000
_cell.angle_alpha   90.00
_cell.angle_beta   90.00
_cell.angle_gamma   90.00
#
_symmetry.space_group_name_H-M   'P 1'
#
loop_
_entity.id
_entity.type
_entity.pdbx_description
1 polymer ?
#
loop_
_entity_poly.entity_id
_entity_poly.type
_entity_poly.pdbx_seq_one_letter_code
_entity_poly.pdbx_strand_id
1 'polypeptide(L)'
;MHTSRAKGKQCFLVLRQQQFNVQALVFVNDKTVSKQMVKFAANITKESIIDVEGVVQKVAQPVESCTQRDVELHVERVFVVSASAPQLPLQLDDAARPEHDEEDASRPRVNQDTRLDNRIIDLRTTTNQAVYRVVAGVCDLFRATLTGKGFVEIHTPKIISAASEGGANVFTVSYFKNNAYLAQSPQLYKQMAIAADFEKVFTVGAVFRAEDSNTHRHLTEFVGLDLEMAFNYHYHEVLDVIGDMFVCIFKGLRDRYKTEINTIQKQFPSEPFRFLEPSLRLEFPEAVAMLREAGVEIGDEDDLSTPDEKLLGKLVKAKYDTDFFILDKFPLAVRPFYTMPDPNNPKYANSYDMYMRGEEILSGAQRIHDPEFLTERAKAHEIDIEKIKSYIDSFRYGCPPHGGGGIGMERVVMLYLGLNNIRKTSMFPRDPKRLTP
;
A
#
# COMPACT_ATOMS: atom_id res chain seq x y z
N MET A 1 -28.64 -2.85 6.59
CA MET A 1 -29.47 -1.62 6.56
C MET A 1 -28.57 -0.40 6.55
N HIS A 2 -28.51 0.40 5.48
CA HIS A 2 -27.71 1.62 5.45
C HIS A 2 -28.50 2.83 5.98
N THR A 3 -29.67 3.09 5.39
CA THR A 3 -30.62 4.12 5.85
C THR A 3 -32.05 3.61 5.71
N SER A 4 -32.96 4.18 6.50
CA SER A 4 -34.40 3.93 6.42
C SER A 4 -35.15 5.27 6.52
N ARG A 5 -36.23 5.42 5.76
CA ARG A 5 -37.10 6.60 5.76
C ARG A 5 -38.55 6.19 5.56
N ALA A 6 -39.36 6.33 6.60
CA ALA A 6 -40.80 6.10 6.54
C ALA A 6 -41.57 7.35 6.06
N LYS A 7 -42.59 7.13 5.23
CA LYS A 7 -43.54 8.16 4.79
C LYS A 7 -44.94 7.54 4.64
N GLY A 8 -45.80 7.75 5.63
CA GLY A 8 -47.18 7.26 5.61
C GLY A 8 -47.26 5.72 5.53
N LYS A 9 -47.79 5.18 4.44
CA LYS A 9 -47.95 3.73 4.21
C LYS A 9 -46.72 3.05 3.58
N GLN A 10 -45.59 3.75 3.49
CA GLN A 10 -44.38 3.23 2.84
C GLN A 10 -43.14 3.49 3.69
N CYS A 11 -42.16 2.60 3.59
CA CYS A 11 -40.81 2.78 4.13
C CYS A 11 -39.79 2.49 3.03
N PHE A 12 -38.94 3.47 2.77
CA PHE A 12 -37.81 3.34 1.86
C PHE A 12 -36.58 2.93 2.66
N LEU A 13 -35.89 1.91 2.20
CA LEU A 13 -34.65 1.41 2.79
C LEU A 13 -33.55 1.54 1.73
N VAL A 14 -32.33 1.83 2.18
CA VAL A 14 -31.14 1.60 1.35
C VAL A 14 -30.44 0.36 1.90
N LEU A 15 -30.40 -0.68 1.08
CA LEU A 15 -29.70 -1.92 1.39
C LEU A 15 -28.30 -1.83 0.83
N ARG A 16 -27.29 -2.03 1.68
CA ARG A 16 -25.88 -2.00 1.29
C ARG A 16 -25.30 -3.39 1.39
N GLN A 17 -24.58 -3.80 0.36
CA GLN A 17 -23.74 -4.97 0.34
C GLN A 17 -22.35 -4.53 -0.12
N GLN A 18 -21.41 -4.46 0.84
CA GLN A 18 -20.04 -3.98 0.63
C GLN A 18 -20.03 -2.56 0.02
N GLN A 19 -19.46 -2.38 -1.19
CA GLN A 19 -19.40 -1.10 -1.90
C GLN A 19 -20.65 -0.77 -2.73
N PHE A 20 -21.60 -1.71 -2.83
CA PHE A 20 -22.82 -1.56 -3.61
C PHE A 20 -24.02 -1.32 -2.71
N ASN A 21 -25.02 -0.61 -3.24
CA ASN A 21 -26.29 -0.43 -2.56
C ASN A 21 -27.46 -0.34 -3.55
N VAL A 22 -28.65 -0.65 -3.05
CA VAL A 22 -29.91 -0.66 -3.79
C VAL A 22 -31.03 -0.13 -2.91
N GLN A 23 -31.98 0.58 -3.51
CA GLN A 23 -33.19 1.01 -2.83
C GLN A 23 -34.14 -0.18 -2.68
N ALA A 24 -34.75 -0.31 -1.51
CA ALA A 24 -35.84 -1.23 -1.27
C ALA A 24 -37.07 -0.48 -0.72
N LEU A 25 -38.26 -0.89 -1.15
CA LEU A 25 -39.53 -0.29 -0.80
C LEU A 25 -40.39 -1.30 -0.03
N VAL A 26 -40.73 -0.97 1.20
CA VAL A 26 -41.74 -1.68 2.00
C VAL A 26 -43.04 -0.90 1.91
N PHE A 27 -44.04 -1.42 1.20
CA PHE A 27 -45.32 -0.74 0.98
C PHE A 27 -46.50 -1.58 1.45
N VAL A 28 -47.40 -0.99 2.26
CA VAL A 28 -48.59 -1.69 2.75
C VAL A 28 -49.43 -2.20 1.58
N ASN A 29 -49.76 -3.48 1.59
CA ASN A 29 -50.66 -4.11 0.63
C ASN A 29 -51.57 -5.12 1.33
N ASP A 30 -52.61 -5.58 0.64
CA ASP A 30 -53.63 -6.44 1.24
C ASP A 30 -53.22 -7.93 1.35
N LYS A 31 -52.01 -8.29 0.90
CA LYS A 31 -51.55 -9.69 0.80
C LYS A 31 -50.44 -10.03 1.79
N THR A 32 -49.36 -9.27 1.78
CA THR A 32 -48.07 -9.64 2.40
C THR A 32 -47.53 -8.61 3.38
N VAL A 33 -47.75 -7.31 3.15
CA VAL A 33 -47.09 -6.24 3.91
C VAL A 33 -48.08 -5.44 4.75
N SER A 34 -47.99 -5.58 6.08
CA SER A 34 -48.83 -4.85 7.03
C SER A 34 -48.28 -3.46 7.40
N LYS A 35 -49.12 -2.62 8.01
CA LYS A 35 -48.68 -1.34 8.61
C LYS A 35 -47.63 -1.56 9.71
N GLN A 36 -47.74 -2.65 10.46
CA GLN A 36 -46.81 -3.04 11.51
C GLN A 36 -45.45 -3.42 10.92
N MET A 37 -45.42 -4.10 9.76
CA MET A 37 -44.18 -4.41 9.06
C MET A 37 -43.48 -3.14 8.54
N VAL A 38 -44.23 -2.17 7.99
CA VAL A 38 -43.67 -0.87 7.60
C VAL A 38 -43.06 -0.15 8.80
N LYS A 39 -43.76 -0.14 9.96
CA LYS A 39 -43.24 0.44 11.21
C LYS A 39 -42.00 -0.31 11.72
N PHE A 40 -42.01 -1.64 11.65
CA PHE A 40 -40.86 -2.47 12.01
C PHE A 40 -39.65 -2.13 11.15
N ALA A 41 -39.79 -2.15 9.83
CA ALA A 41 -38.74 -1.84 8.87
C ALA A 41 -38.14 -0.44 9.08
N ALA A 42 -38.99 0.55 9.39
CA ALA A 42 -38.57 1.91 9.69
C ALA A 42 -37.71 2.01 10.97
N ASN A 43 -37.98 1.14 11.95
CA ASN A 43 -37.30 1.13 13.26
C ASN A 43 -36.08 0.21 13.31
N ILE A 44 -35.75 -0.51 12.22
CA ILE A 44 -34.51 -1.26 12.13
C ILE A 44 -33.35 -0.25 12.23
N THR A 45 -32.47 -0.45 13.21
CA THR A 45 -31.31 0.42 13.41
C THR A 45 -30.34 0.35 12.24
N LYS A 46 -29.71 1.48 11.91
CA LYS A 46 -28.64 1.54 10.91
C LYS A 46 -27.57 0.50 11.21
N GLU A 47 -26.97 -0.04 10.16
CA GLU A 47 -25.95 -1.09 10.19
C GLU A 47 -26.40 -2.48 10.67
N SER A 48 -27.69 -2.67 11.02
CA SER A 48 -28.24 -4.01 11.24
C SER A 48 -28.15 -4.84 9.96
N ILE A 49 -27.79 -6.12 10.11
CA ILE A 49 -27.81 -7.10 9.03
C ILE A 49 -29.22 -7.67 8.96
N ILE A 50 -29.78 -7.66 7.76
CA ILE A 50 -31.16 -8.07 7.52
C ILE A 50 -31.23 -9.02 6.32
N ASP A 51 -32.09 -10.03 6.43
CA ASP A 51 -32.51 -10.85 5.30
C ASP A 51 -33.76 -10.22 4.70
N VAL A 52 -33.76 -10.05 3.39
CA VAL A 52 -34.85 -9.41 2.65
C VAL A 52 -35.24 -10.29 1.49
N GLU A 53 -36.52 -10.65 1.45
CA GLU A 53 -37.16 -11.29 0.32
C GLU A 53 -38.05 -10.26 -0.38
N GLY A 54 -37.95 -10.18 -1.70
CA GLY A 54 -38.70 -9.23 -2.48
C GLY A 54 -38.50 -9.41 -3.98
N VAL A 55 -39.24 -8.63 -4.75
CA VAL A 55 -39.22 -8.67 -6.21
C VAL A 55 -38.46 -7.45 -6.75
N VAL A 56 -37.48 -7.69 -7.63
CA VAL A 56 -36.77 -6.60 -8.32
C VAL A 56 -37.71 -5.96 -9.33
N GLN A 57 -37.84 -4.64 -9.27
CA GLN A 57 -38.71 -3.85 -10.14
C GLN A 57 -37.90 -2.75 -10.82
N LYS A 58 -38.17 -2.54 -12.11
CA LYS A 58 -37.57 -1.44 -12.87
C LYS A 58 -38.16 -0.11 -12.41
N VAL A 59 -37.31 0.88 -12.16
CA VAL A 59 -37.78 2.24 -11.81
C VAL A 59 -37.99 3.09 -13.06
N ALA A 60 -38.92 4.04 -12.97
CA ALA A 60 -39.18 5.00 -14.04
C ALA A 60 -38.11 6.10 -14.10
N GLN A 61 -37.53 6.46 -12.95
CA GLN A 61 -36.45 7.44 -12.83
C GLN A 61 -35.29 6.81 -12.04
N PRO A 62 -34.03 7.00 -12.47
CA PRO A 62 -32.87 6.46 -11.79
C PRO A 62 -32.79 6.87 -10.31
N VAL A 63 -32.47 5.91 -9.44
CA VAL A 63 -32.28 6.18 -8.00
C VAL A 63 -30.85 6.70 -7.77
N GLU A 64 -30.66 8.01 -7.88
CA GLU A 64 -29.32 8.64 -7.85
C GLU A 64 -28.51 8.38 -6.57
N SER A 65 -29.18 8.14 -5.45
CA SER A 65 -28.54 7.81 -4.16
C SER A 65 -27.97 6.39 -4.09
N CYS A 66 -28.25 5.54 -5.08
CA CYS A 66 -27.83 4.15 -5.11
C CYS A 66 -26.85 3.83 -6.25
N THR A 67 -26.08 2.76 -6.11
CA THR A 67 -25.23 2.22 -7.18
C THR A 67 -26.06 1.41 -8.16
N GLN A 68 -27.07 0.69 -7.68
CA GLN A 68 -28.10 0.07 -8.52
C GLN A 68 -29.20 1.11 -8.76
N ARG A 69 -29.13 1.81 -9.90
CA ARG A 69 -29.98 2.96 -10.20
C ARG A 69 -31.24 2.63 -10.97
N ASP A 70 -31.19 1.59 -11.79
CA ASP A 70 -32.25 1.26 -12.76
C ASP A 70 -33.36 0.37 -12.16
N VAL A 71 -33.16 -0.09 -10.93
CA VAL A 71 -34.07 -0.99 -10.24
C VAL A 71 -34.21 -0.64 -8.76
N GLU A 72 -35.33 -1.06 -8.17
CA GLU A 72 -35.54 -1.11 -6.73
C GLU A 72 -36.11 -2.48 -6.31
N LEU A 73 -35.99 -2.82 -5.03
CA LEU A 73 -36.50 -4.07 -4.47
C LEU A 73 -37.85 -3.84 -3.76
N HIS A 74 -38.93 -4.42 -4.26
CA HIS A 74 -40.24 -4.41 -3.58
C HIS A 74 -40.28 -5.51 -2.53
N VAL A 75 -40.21 -5.11 -1.26
CA VAL A 75 -40.00 -6.03 -0.14
C VAL A 75 -41.28 -6.77 0.22
N GLU A 76 -41.19 -8.10 0.32
CA GLU A 76 -42.26 -8.99 0.76
C GLU A 76 -42.01 -9.53 2.18
N ARG A 77 -40.76 -9.81 2.53
CA ARG A 77 -40.36 -10.22 3.89
C ARG A 77 -39.06 -9.53 4.31
N VAL A 78 -38.95 -9.19 5.58
CA VAL A 78 -37.73 -8.62 6.17
C VAL A 78 -37.51 -9.16 7.57
N PHE A 79 -36.32 -9.69 7.83
CA PHE A 79 -35.92 -10.24 9.11
C PHE A 79 -34.60 -9.60 9.55
N VAL A 80 -34.48 -9.30 10.85
CA VAL A 80 -33.20 -8.84 11.42
C VAL A 80 -32.39 -10.07 11.80
N VAL A 81 -31.27 -10.28 11.11
CA VAL A 81 -30.31 -11.35 11.38
C VAL A 81 -29.39 -10.93 12.53
N SER A 82 -28.93 -9.69 12.51
CA SER A 82 -28.07 -9.12 13.54
C SER A 82 -28.44 -7.66 13.76
N ALA A 83 -28.96 -7.38 14.95
CA ALA A 83 -29.34 -6.03 15.35
C ALA A 83 -28.10 -5.22 15.76
N SER A 84 -27.98 -4.03 15.20
CA SER A 84 -26.97 -3.04 15.56
C SER A 84 -27.44 -2.18 16.73
N ALA A 85 -26.51 -1.68 17.55
CA ALA A 85 -26.83 -0.66 18.53
C ALA A 85 -27.44 0.60 17.86
N PRO A 86 -28.45 1.26 18.46
CA PRO A 86 -29.04 2.47 17.90
C PRO A 86 -28.06 3.62 17.73
N GLN A 87 -27.11 3.75 18.68
CA GLN A 87 -26.04 4.74 18.63
C GLN A 87 -24.75 4.06 18.20
N LEU A 88 -24.22 4.50 17.07
CA LEU A 88 -22.92 4.08 16.55
C LEU A 88 -21.87 5.15 16.88
N PRO A 89 -20.61 4.76 17.12
CA PRO A 89 -19.55 5.70 17.44
C PRO A 89 -19.19 6.63 16.27
N LEU A 90 -19.52 6.22 15.03
CA LEU A 90 -19.50 7.08 13.85
C LEU A 90 -20.64 6.72 12.90
N GLN A 91 -21.10 7.70 12.12
CA GLN A 91 -22.07 7.50 11.05
C GLN A 91 -21.33 7.27 9.72
N LEU A 92 -21.76 6.28 8.93
CA LEU A 92 -21.14 6.01 7.63
C LEU A 92 -21.29 7.18 6.66
N ASP A 93 -22.40 7.92 6.71
CA ASP A 93 -22.65 9.06 5.83
C ASP A 93 -21.62 10.17 6.05
N ASP A 94 -21.22 10.40 7.31
CA ASP A 94 -20.21 11.41 7.67
C ASP A 94 -18.79 10.93 7.32
N ALA A 95 -18.55 9.61 7.38
CA ALA A 95 -17.29 9.00 7.00
C ALA A 95 -17.11 8.86 5.47
N ALA A 96 -18.19 8.70 4.71
CA ALA A 96 -18.15 8.57 3.25
C ALA A 96 -18.11 9.93 2.52
N ARG A 97 -18.28 11.04 3.25
CA ARG A 97 -18.28 12.39 2.68
C ARG A 97 -16.92 12.74 2.03
N PRO A 98 -16.91 13.37 0.84
CA PRO A 98 -15.69 13.87 0.21
C PRO A 98 -14.94 14.91 1.07
N GLU A 99 -13.61 14.93 0.97
CA GLU A 99 -12.77 15.88 1.73
C GLU A 99 -12.93 17.33 1.23
N HIS A 100 -13.17 17.53 -0.07
CA HIS A 100 -13.21 18.85 -0.72
C HIS A 100 -14.59 19.26 -1.26
N ASP A 101 -15.66 18.82 -0.60
CA ASP A 101 -17.01 19.26 -0.96
C ASP A 101 -17.27 20.70 -0.47
N GLU A 102 -17.13 21.68 -1.36
CA GLU A 102 -17.36 23.12 -1.10
C GLU A 102 -18.86 23.44 -0.89
N GLU A 103 -19.76 22.65 -1.47
CA GLU A 103 -21.22 22.86 -1.37
C GLU A 103 -21.78 22.40 -0.01
N ASP A 104 -21.09 21.49 0.68
CA ASP A 104 -21.56 20.87 1.93
C ASP A 104 -20.59 21.05 3.11
N ALA A 105 -19.86 22.18 3.13
CA ALA A 105 -18.89 22.54 4.19
C ALA A 105 -19.52 22.69 5.59
N SER A 106 -20.85 22.84 5.66
CA SER A 106 -21.59 22.98 6.92
C SER A 106 -21.85 21.65 7.66
N ARG A 107 -21.62 20.50 7.01
CA ARG A 107 -21.89 19.18 7.60
C ARG A 107 -20.63 18.56 8.23
N PRO A 108 -20.79 17.82 9.33
CA PRO A 108 -19.66 17.24 10.04
C PRO A 108 -18.93 16.21 9.17
N ARG A 109 -17.60 16.20 9.29
CA ARG A 109 -16.70 15.17 8.78
C ARG A 109 -16.08 14.44 9.96
N VAL A 110 -15.86 13.14 9.82
CA VAL A 110 -15.13 12.37 10.83
C VAL A 110 -13.63 12.53 10.59
N ASN A 111 -12.90 13.01 11.58
CA ASN A 111 -11.44 13.13 11.51
C ASN A 111 -10.78 11.74 11.43
N GLN A 112 -9.51 11.70 11.01
CA GLN A 112 -8.82 10.45 10.76
C GLN A 112 -8.66 9.59 12.03
N ASP A 113 -8.27 10.17 13.16
CA ASP A 113 -8.07 9.40 14.39
C ASP A 113 -9.36 8.74 14.89
N THR A 114 -10.48 9.46 14.87
CA THR A 114 -11.80 8.90 15.24
C THR A 114 -12.23 7.77 14.30
N ARG A 115 -11.90 7.86 13.00
CA ARG A 115 -12.12 6.76 12.04
C ARG A 115 -11.29 5.53 12.41
N LEU A 116 -10.02 5.73 12.75
CA LEU A 116 -9.10 4.64 13.12
C LEU A 116 -9.45 4.02 14.48
N ASP A 117 -9.91 4.80 15.44
CA ASP A 117 -10.37 4.30 16.73
C ASP A 117 -11.63 3.42 16.57
N ASN A 118 -12.42 3.68 15.52
CA ASN A 118 -13.65 2.95 15.19
C ASN A 118 -13.53 2.22 13.85
N ARG A 119 -12.34 1.66 13.59
CA ARG A 119 -11.93 1.16 12.27
C ARG A 119 -12.91 0.16 11.67
N ILE A 120 -13.52 -0.69 12.48
CA ILE A 120 -14.49 -1.71 12.02
C ILE A 120 -15.71 -1.09 11.33
N ILE A 121 -16.19 0.06 11.82
CA ILE A 121 -17.31 0.76 11.16
C ILE A 121 -16.79 1.54 9.96
N ASP A 122 -15.66 2.24 10.08
CA ASP A 122 -15.07 3.01 8.97
C ASP A 122 -14.76 2.13 7.74
N LEU A 123 -14.25 0.90 7.94
CA LEU A 123 -13.98 -0.07 6.87
C LEU A 123 -15.22 -0.51 6.07
N ARG A 124 -16.43 -0.18 6.53
CA ARG A 124 -17.68 -0.46 5.82
C ARG A 124 -18.03 0.59 4.77
N THR A 125 -17.38 1.75 4.78
CA THR A 125 -17.60 2.77 3.73
C THR A 125 -17.27 2.18 2.37
N THR A 126 -17.99 2.63 1.33
CA THR A 126 -17.78 2.18 -0.05
C THR A 126 -16.34 2.43 -0.50
N THR A 127 -15.77 3.57 -0.11
CA THR A 127 -14.38 3.93 -0.38
C THR A 127 -13.39 2.98 0.26
N ASN A 128 -13.49 2.68 1.56
CA ASN A 128 -12.57 1.72 2.19
C ASN A 128 -12.72 0.32 1.58
N GLN A 129 -13.96 -0.11 1.30
CA GLN A 129 -14.21 -1.37 0.60
C GLN A 129 -13.48 -1.42 -0.77
N ALA A 130 -13.50 -0.32 -1.52
CA ALA A 130 -12.76 -0.21 -2.77
C ALA A 130 -11.24 -0.19 -2.57
N VAL A 131 -10.72 0.59 -1.61
CA VAL A 131 -9.29 0.67 -1.28
C VAL A 131 -8.73 -0.72 -0.98
N TYR A 132 -9.39 -1.52 -0.15
CA TYR A 132 -8.87 -2.85 0.21
C TYR A 132 -8.94 -3.88 -0.91
N ARG A 133 -9.81 -3.69 -1.91
CA ARG A 133 -9.77 -4.48 -3.15
C ARG A 133 -8.56 -4.12 -4.00
N VAL A 134 -8.22 -2.83 -4.09
CA VAL A 134 -7.00 -2.35 -4.77
C VAL A 134 -5.74 -2.84 -4.04
N VAL A 135 -5.71 -2.78 -2.70
CA VAL A 135 -4.64 -3.36 -1.87
C VAL A 135 -4.42 -4.84 -2.21
N ALA A 136 -5.50 -5.63 -2.22
CA ALA A 136 -5.42 -7.04 -2.59
C ALA A 136 -4.93 -7.22 -4.03
N GLY A 137 -5.38 -6.36 -4.95
CA GLY A 137 -4.97 -6.35 -6.35
C GLY A 137 -3.50 -6.06 -6.57
N VAL A 138 -2.89 -5.15 -5.81
CA VAL A 138 -1.43 -4.89 -5.88
C VAL A 138 -0.65 -6.15 -5.51
N CYS A 139 -1.02 -6.83 -4.43
CA CYS A 139 -0.36 -8.07 -4.02
C CYS A 139 -0.58 -9.20 -5.03
N ASP A 140 -1.77 -9.34 -5.61
CA ASP A 140 -2.06 -10.33 -6.65
C ASP A 140 -1.24 -10.08 -7.92
N LEU A 141 -1.23 -8.83 -8.41
CA LEU A 141 -0.48 -8.44 -9.61
C LEU A 141 1.04 -8.59 -9.42
N PHE A 142 1.56 -8.25 -8.23
CA PHE A 142 2.95 -8.49 -7.85
C PHE A 142 3.31 -9.97 -7.97
N ARG A 143 2.53 -10.85 -7.30
CA ARG A 143 2.75 -12.30 -7.34
C ARG A 143 2.64 -12.85 -8.75
N ALA A 144 1.54 -12.54 -9.45
CA ALA A 144 1.28 -13.04 -10.79
C ALA A 144 2.40 -12.65 -11.78
N THR A 145 2.90 -11.42 -11.68
CA THR A 145 3.98 -10.94 -12.56
C THR A 145 5.30 -11.66 -12.29
N LEU A 146 5.70 -11.78 -11.02
CA LEU A 146 6.96 -12.42 -10.65
C LEU A 146 6.93 -13.94 -10.87
N THR A 147 5.83 -14.62 -10.51
CA THR A 147 5.64 -16.05 -10.84
C THR A 147 5.68 -16.28 -12.35
N GLY A 148 5.08 -15.38 -13.15
CA GLY A 148 5.17 -15.43 -14.62
C GLY A 148 6.61 -15.27 -15.16
N LYS A 149 7.51 -14.67 -14.39
CA LYS A 149 8.95 -14.52 -14.70
C LYS A 149 9.84 -15.62 -14.07
N GLY A 150 9.22 -16.65 -13.49
CA GLY A 150 9.90 -17.80 -12.89
C GLY A 150 10.41 -17.58 -11.47
N PHE A 151 9.89 -16.58 -10.75
CA PHE A 151 10.24 -16.39 -9.34
C PHE A 151 9.50 -17.38 -8.43
N VAL A 152 10.14 -17.75 -7.32
CA VAL A 152 9.59 -18.61 -6.26
C VAL A 152 9.21 -17.76 -5.05
N GLU A 153 7.98 -17.89 -4.54
CA GLU A 153 7.57 -17.27 -3.28
C GLU A 153 8.23 -18.01 -2.10
N ILE A 154 8.92 -17.26 -1.24
CA ILE A 154 9.56 -17.79 -0.02
C ILE A 154 8.95 -17.14 1.23
N HIS A 155 9.03 -17.86 2.36
CA HIS A 155 8.60 -17.36 3.66
C HIS A 155 9.78 -17.34 4.64
N THR A 156 10.17 -16.14 5.06
CA THR A 156 11.35 -15.90 5.90
C THR A 156 10.95 -15.56 7.33
N PRO A 157 11.76 -15.94 8.34
CA PRO A 157 11.47 -15.63 9.73
C PRO A 157 11.50 -14.11 9.96
N LYS A 158 10.66 -13.65 10.88
CA LYS A 158 10.59 -12.22 11.28
C LYS A 158 11.25 -11.94 12.63
N ILE A 159 11.69 -12.99 13.32
CA ILE A 159 12.45 -12.93 14.57
C ILE A 159 13.90 -13.27 14.23
N ILE A 160 14.81 -12.34 14.53
CA ILE A 160 16.24 -12.44 14.19
C ILE A 160 17.11 -12.29 15.44
N SER A 161 18.30 -12.88 15.42
CA SER A 161 19.24 -12.86 16.56
C SER A 161 20.01 -11.55 16.69
N ALA A 162 20.08 -10.75 15.63
CA ALA A 162 20.75 -9.45 15.61
C ALA A 162 20.10 -8.53 14.57
N ALA A 163 20.27 -7.21 14.71
CA ALA A 163 19.78 -6.24 13.74
C ALA A 163 20.39 -6.49 12.34
N SER A 164 19.54 -6.47 11.31
CA SER A 164 19.92 -6.71 9.92
C SER A 164 20.62 -5.51 9.26
N GLU A 165 20.37 -4.31 9.75
CA GLU A 165 20.88 -3.03 9.25
C GLU A 165 21.50 -2.31 10.46
N GLY A 166 22.83 -2.23 10.54
CA GLY A 166 23.51 -1.58 11.65
C GLY A 166 23.11 -0.11 11.79
N GLY A 167 22.96 0.37 13.03
CA GLY A 167 22.62 1.77 13.32
C GLY A 167 21.12 2.11 13.36
N ALA A 168 20.23 1.21 12.93
CA ALA A 168 18.78 1.45 12.99
C ALA A 168 18.15 0.95 14.31
N ASN A 169 17.14 1.67 14.80
CA ASN A 169 16.34 1.23 15.94
C ASN A 169 15.58 -0.05 15.56
N VAL A 170 15.68 -1.10 16.39
CA VAL A 170 14.99 -2.39 16.22
C VAL A 170 14.08 -2.69 17.39
N PHE A 171 12.92 -3.30 17.14
CA PHE A 171 12.07 -3.81 18.22
C PHE A 171 12.73 -5.04 18.85
N THR A 172 12.91 -4.99 20.17
CA THR A 172 13.44 -6.12 20.95
C THR A 172 12.30 -6.94 21.51
N VAL A 173 12.41 -8.26 21.38
CA VAL A 173 11.44 -9.23 21.88
C VAL A 173 12.15 -10.18 22.84
N SER A 174 11.52 -10.46 23.98
CA SER A 174 12.00 -11.49 24.91
C SER A 174 11.90 -12.87 24.24
N TYR A 175 13.02 -13.57 24.11
CA TYR A 175 13.11 -14.88 23.46
C TYR A 175 13.69 -15.91 24.42
N PHE A 176 12.82 -16.45 25.26
CA PHE A 176 13.17 -17.33 26.38
C PHE A 176 14.19 -16.68 27.33
N LYS A 177 15.43 -17.17 27.36
CA LYS A 177 16.52 -16.64 28.19
C LYS A 177 17.38 -15.61 27.44
N ASN A 178 17.07 -15.34 26.18
CA ASN A 178 17.81 -14.46 25.29
C ASN A 178 16.92 -13.33 24.79
N ASN A 179 17.53 -12.37 24.09
CA ASN A 179 16.81 -11.37 23.31
C ASN A 179 16.77 -11.79 21.84
N ALA A 180 15.69 -11.44 21.18
CA ALA A 180 15.59 -11.45 19.72
C ALA A 180 15.05 -10.12 19.24
N TYR A 181 15.05 -9.91 17.93
CA TYR A 181 14.65 -8.65 17.30
C TYR A 181 13.66 -8.89 16.19
N LEU A 182 12.79 -7.93 15.90
CA LEU A 182 11.93 -7.98 14.72
C LEU A 182 12.69 -7.49 13.48
N ALA A 183 12.59 -8.24 12.39
CA ALA A 183 13.29 -7.95 11.15
C ALA A 183 12.76 -6.68 10.47
N GLN A 184 13.67 -5.74 10.18
CA GLN A 184 13.33 -4.49 9.50
C GLN A 184 13.26 -4.61 7.98
N SER A 185 13.80 -5.71 7.45
CA SER A 185 13.66 -6.12 6.06
C SER A 185 14.00 -7.61 5.97
N PRO A 186 13.47 -8.36 4.99
CA PRO A 186 13.89 -9.73 4.74
C PRO A 186 15.23 -9.82 3.98
N GLN A 187 16.00 -8.71 3.90
CA GLN A 187 17.15 -8.53 3.01
C GLN A 187 18.24 -9.60 3.16
N LEU A 188 18.57 -9.99 4.39
CA LEU A 188 19.58 -11.04 4.61
C LEU A 188 19.08 -12.40 4.10
N TYR A 189 17.83 -12.76 4.40
CA TYR A 189 17.28 -14.06 4.05
C TYR A 189 17.04 -14.23 2.55
N LYS A 190 16.65 -13.17 1.81
CA LYS A 190 16.47 -13.26 0.36
C LYS A 190 17.80 -13.47 -0.37
N GLN A 191 18.89 -12.85 0.10
CA GLN A 191 20.24 -13.11 -0.44
C GLN A 191 20.76 -14.50 -0.07
N MET A 192 20.51 -14.97 1.16
CA MET A 192 20.84 -16.35 1.55
C MET A 192 20.07 -17.38 0.72
N ALA A 193 18.86 -17.05 0.24
CA ALA A 193 18.14 -17.91 -0.70
C ALA A 193 18.82 -17.94 -2.08
N ILE A 194 19.33 -16.80 -2.58
CA ILE A 194 20.17 -16.78 -3.79
C ILE A 194 21.41 -17.66 -3.61
N ALA A 195 22.10 -17.55 -2.47
CA ALA A 195 23.26 -18.39 -2.14
C ALA A 195 22.90 -19.89 -1.95
N ALA A 196 21.61 -20.22 -1.88
CA ALA A 196 21.08 -21.58 -1.77
C ALA A 196 20.44 -22.05 -3.10
N ASP A 197 20.93 -21.54 -4.23
CA ASP A 197 20.51 -21.86 -5.60
C ASP A 197 19.07 -21.48 -5.98
N PHE A 198 18.37 -20.68 -5.17
CA PHE A 198 17.12 -20.07 -5.62
C PHE A 198 17.42 -18.84 -6.48
N GLU A 199 17.53 -19.01 -7.79
CA GLU A 199 17.91 -17.93 -8.72
C GLU A 199 17.03 -16.68 -8.62
N LYS A 200 15.73 -16.84 -8.33
CA LYS A 200 14.73 -15.76 -8.31
C LYS A 200 13.73 -16.00 -7.20
N VAL A 201 13.68 -15.10 -6.22
CA VAL A 201 12.78 -15.21 -5.06
C VAL A 201 12.01 -13.94 -4.81
N PHE A 202 10.80 -14.09 -4.27
CA PHE A 202 10.07 -12.98 -3.68
C PHE A 202 9.42 -13.39 -2.36
N THR A 203 9.07 -12.41 -1.53
CA THR A 203 8.29 -12.64 -0.32
C THR A 203 7.33 -11.49 -0.08
N VAL A 204 6.14 -11.82 0.41
CA VAL A 204 5.14 -10.86 0.86
C VAL A 204 4.92 -11.08 2.35
N GLY A 205 5.25 -10.09 3.18
CA GLY A 205 5.13 -10.26 4.63
C GLY A 205 5.41 -9.01 5.45
N ALA A 206 5.23 -9.13 6.75
CA ALA A 206 5.41 -8.02 7.68
C ALA A 206 6.87 -7.53 7.72
N VAL A 207 6.99 -6.21 7.77
CA VAL A 207 8.23 -5.45 7.94
C VAL A 207 8.04 -4.47 9.11
N PHE A 208 9.07 -4.33 9.95
CA PHE A 208 8.99 -3.54 11.17
C PHE A 208 10.00 -2.39 11.18
N ARG A 209 9.55 -1.17 11.48
CA ARG A 209 10.44 0.00 11.67
C ARG A 209 10.23 0.55 13.07
N ALA A 210 11.30 0.61 13.86
CA ALA A 210 11.28 1.07 15.25
C ALA A 210 11.76 2.53 15.41
N GLU A 211 11.78 3.29 14.32
CA GLU A 211 11.99 4.74 14.37
C GLU A 211 10.78 5.43 15.00
N ASP A 212 11.00 6.41 15.88
CA ASP A 212 9.94 7.23 16.48
C ASP A 212 9.47 8.32 15.51
N SER A 213 9.01 7.88 14.33
CA SER A 213 8.58 8.76 13.24
C SER A 213 7.07 8.73 13.07
N ASN A 214 6.41 9.77 13.57
CA ASN A 214 4.95 9.89 13.48
C ASN A 214 4.52 10.83 12.34
N THR A 215 4.73 10.40 11.09
CA THR A 215 4.38 11.18 9.90
C THR A 215 3.18 10.57 9.15
N HIS A 216 2.73 11.22 8.09
CA HIS A 216 1.69 10.70 7.19
C HIS A 216 2.19 9.58 6.25
N ARG A 217 3.50 9.32 6.21
CA ARG A 217 4.14 8.35 5.28
C ARG A 217 4.71 7.12 5.99
N HIS A 218 4.79 7.13 7.33
CA HIS A 218 5.44 6.08 8.10
C HIS A 218 4.44 5.26 8.92
N LEU A 219 4.74 3.96 9.01
CA LEU A 219 4.11 2.98 9.89
C LEU A 219 5.24 2.22 10.61
N THR A 220 4.97 1.72 11.81
CA THR A 220 5.92 0.87 12.55
C THR A 220 5.83 -0.60 12.14
N GLU A 221 4.70 -1.02 11.58
CA GLU A 221 4.48 -2.32 10.94
C GLU A 221 3.73 -2.10 9.61
N PHE A 222 4.26 -2.67 8.54
CA PHE A 222 3.67 -2.60 7.20
C PHE A 222 3.96 -3.88 6.40
N VAL A 223 3.32 -4.04 5.24
CA VAL A 223 3.54 -5.19 4.36
C VAL A 223 4.62 -4.87 3.33
N GLY A 224 5.75 -5.56 3.44
CA GLY A 224 6.81 -5.56 2.44
C GLY A 224 6.50 -6.49 1.27
N LEU A 225 6.75 -6.02 0.05
CA LEU A 225 6.87 -6.84 -1.16
C LEU A 225 8.34 -6.81 -1.57
N ASP A 226 9.03 -7.91 -1.32
CA ASP A 226 10.47 -8.01 -1.51
C ASP A 226 10.79 -9.01 -2.61
N LEU A 227 11.80 -8.71 -3.41
CA LEU A 227 12.35 -9.64 -4.40
C LEU A 227 13.88 -9.56 -4.44
N GLU A 228 14.50 -10.67 -4.87
CA GLU A 228 15.93 -10.79 -5.15
C GLU A 228 16.11 -11.74 -6.34
N MET A 229 17.06 -11.44 -7.21
CA MET A 229 17.31 -12.19 -8.44
C MET A 229 18.81 -12.23 -8.76
N ALA A 230 19.31 -13.42 -9.06
CA ALA A 230 20.61 -13.63 -9.70
C ALA A 230 20.56 -13.12 -11.16
N PHE A 231 21.65 -12.55 -11.63
CA PHE A 231 21.79 -12.04 -12.99
C PHE A 231 23.09 -12.51 -13.64
N ASN A 232 23.23 -12.31 -14.95
CA ASN A 232 24.37 -12.84 -15.70
C ASN A 232 25.56 -11.87 -15.75
N TYR A 233 25.32 -10.65 -16.23
CA TYR A 233 26.39 -9.71 -16.57
C TYR A 233 26.21 -8.33 -15.94
N HIS A 234 24.97 -7.82 -15.87
CA HIS A 234 24.73 -6.46 -15.39
C HIS A 234 23.47 -6.37 -14.53
N TYR A 235 23.52 -5.62 -13.43
CA TYR A 235 22.38 -5.47 -12.52
C TYR A 235 21.17 -4.78 -13.16
N HIS A 236 21.34 -4.14 -14.32
CA HIS A 236 20.21 -3.64 -15.11
C HIS A 236 19.26 -4.76 -15.55
N GLU A 237 19.72 -6.01 -15.66
CA GLU A 237 18.82 -7.16 -15.86
C GLU A 237 17.77 -7.25 -14.72
N VAL A 238 18.17 -6.97 -13.48
CA VAL A 238 17.27 -6.90 -12.33
C VAL A 238 16.43 -5.62 -12.38
N LEU A 239 17.04 -4.48 -12.68
CA LEU A 239 16.37 -3.18 -12.72
C LEU A 239 15.22 -3.17 -13.74
N ASP A 240 15.45 -3.75 -14.92
CA ASP A 240 14.48 -3.86 -16.00
C ASP A 240 13.33 -4.79 -15.61
N VAL A 241 13.60 -5.88 -14.88
CA VAL A 241 12.58 -6.78 -14.32
C VAL A 241 11.70 -6.04 -13.31
N ILE A 242 12.29 -5.25 -12.42
CA ILE A 242 11.54 -4.48 -11.41
C ILE A 242 10.71 -3.35 -12.09
N GLY A 243 11.29 -2.64 -13.05
CA GLY A 243 10.59 -1.61 -13.82
C GLY A 243 9.37 -2.19 -14.58
N ASP A 244 9.55 -3.30 -15.29
CA ASP A 244 8.47 -4.01 -15.98
C ASP A 244 7.42 -4.53 -14.99
N MET A 245 7.83 -5.01 -13.81
CA MET A 245 6.90 -5.42 -12.76
C MET A 245 5.98 -4.29 -12.33
N PHE A 246 6.49 -3.06 -12.13
CA PHE A 246 5.65 -1.91 -11.80
C PHE A 246 4.71 -1.55 -12.94
N VAL A 247 5.18 -1.54 -14.18
CA VAL A 247 4.34 -1.32 -15.37
C VAL A 247 3.19 -2.33 -15.43
N CYS A 248 3.46 -3.62 -15.20
CA CYS A 248 2.43 -4.66 -15.12
C CYS A 248 1.41 -4.38 -14.02
N ILE A 249 1.84 -3.97 -12.83
CA ILE A 249 0.94 -3.58 -11.72
C ILE A 249 0.07 -2.39 -12.14
N PHE A 250 0.66 -1.32 -12.69
CA PHE A 250 -0.10 -0.12 -13.07
C PHE A 250 -1.14 -0.40 -14.15
N LYS A 251 -0.80 -1.21 -15.17
CA LYS A 251 -1.76 -1.66 -16.20
C LYS A 251 -2.86 -2.52 -15.59
N GLY A 252 -2.48 -3.49 -14.74
CA GLY A 252 -3.42 -4.37 -14.06
C GLY A 252 -4.43 -3.59 -13.20
N LEU A 253 -3.98 -2.58 -12.45
CA LEU A 253 -4.85 -1.70 -11.68
C LEU A 253 -5.80 -0.89 -12.56
N ARG A 254 -5.27 -0.25 -13.60
CA ARG A 254 -6.05 0.54 -14.58
C ARG A 254 -7.15 -0.30 -15.23
N ASP A 255 -6.83 -1.53 -15.62
CA ASP A 255 -7.70 -2.36 -16.46
C ASP A 255 -8.68 -3.20 -15.64
N ARG A 256 -8.29 -3.69 -14.45
CA ARG A 256 -9.11 -4.62 -13.63
C ARG A 256 -9.85 -3.96 -12.47
N TYR A 257 -9.40 -2.80 -11.98
CA TYR A 257 -9.91 -2.16 -10.76
C TYR A 257 -10.56 -0.79 -11.01
N LYS A 258 -11.01 -0.53 -12.25
CA LYS A 258 -11.62 0.76 -12.63
C LYS A 258 -12.82 1.14 -11.76
N THR A 259 -13.65 0.16 -11.37
CA THR A 259 -14.83 0.39 -10.53
C THR A 259 -14.45 0.88 -9.14
N GLU A 260 -13.45 0.23 -8.53
CA GLU A 260 -12.90 0.57 -7.23
C GLU A 260 -12.21 1.94 -7.28
N ILE A 261 -11.35 2.17 -8.27
CA ILE A 261 -10.63 3.44 -8.45
C ILE A 261 -11.62 4.60 -8.61
N ASN A 262 -12.65 4.45 -9.44
CA ASN A 262 -13.69 5.47 -9.59
C ASN A 262 -14.48 5.72 -8.30
N THR A 263 -14.70 4.67 -7.50
CA THR A 263 -15.36 4.80 -6.18
C THR A 263 -14.50 5.62 -5.22
N ILE A 264 -13.19 5.38 -5.23
CA ILE A 264 -12.23 6.10 -4.39
C ILE A 264 -12.10 7.56 -4.83
N GLN A 265 -12.02 7.81 -6.14
CA GLN A 265 -11.89 9.16 -6.70
C GLN A 265 -13.08 10.08 -6.41
N LYS A 266 -14.27 9.53 -6.14
CA LYS A 266 -15.42 10.32 -5.68
C LYS A 266 -15.19 10.95 -4.30
N GLN A 267 -14.43 10.27 -3.43
CA GLN A 267 -14.13 10.79 -2.09
C GLN A 267 -12.77 11.50 -2.04
N PHE A 268 -11.78 10.98 -2.78
CA PHE A 268 -10.41 11.49 -2.87
C PHE A 268 -10.05 11.73 -4.34
N PRO A 269 -10.45 12.87 -4.93
CA PRO A 269 -10.12 13.20 -6.30
C PRO A 269 -8.60 13.25 -6.52
N SER A 270 -8.12 12.57 -7.55
CA SER A 270 -6.71 12.57 -7.94
C SER A 270 -6.58 12.42 -9.46
N GLU A 271 -5.56 13.04 -10.03
CA GLU A 271 -5.24 12.87 -11.45
C GLU A 271 -4.91 11.40 -11.75
N PRO A 272 -5.33 10.85 -12.91
CA PRO A 272 -4.93 9.51 -13.32
C PRO A 272 -3.41 9.35 -13.28
N PHE A 273 -2.95 8.22 -12.75
CA PHE A 273 -1.52 7.91 -12.63
C PHE A 273 -0.89 7.73 -14.02
N ARG A 274 0.19 8.47 -14.30
CA ARG A 274 0.94 8.41 -15.56
C ARG A 274 2.21 7.58 -15.41
N PHE A 275 2.52 6.76 -16.41
CA PHE A 275 3.74 5.96 -16.47
C PHE A 275 4.15 5.74 -17.93
N LEU A 276 5.43 5.45 -18.15
CA LEU A 276 6.01 5.20 -19.48
C LEU A 276 6.39 3.72 -19.65
N GLU A 277 6.38 3.28 -20.91
CA GLU A 277 6.83 1.95 -21.35
C GLU A 277 7.87 2.14 -22.47
N PRO A 278 9.18 1.93 -22.23
CA PRO A 278 9.81 1.52 -20.98
C PRO A 278 9.78 2.62 -19.90
N SER A 279 9.98 2.24 -18.63
CA SER A 279 10.03 3.17 -17.51
C SER A 279 11.19 4.17 -17.66
N LEU A 280 10.95 5.43 -17.32
CA LEU A 280 11.99 6.45 -17.31
C LEU A 280 13.06 6.09 -16.28
N ARG A 281 14.33 6.10 -16.70
CA ARG A 281 15.49 5.97 -15.84
C ARG A 281 16.36 7.21 -15.98
N LEU A 282 16.72 7.79 -14.85
CA LEU A 282 17.69 8.88 -14.72
C LEU A 282 18.82 8.41 -13.81
N GLU A 283 20.03 8.89 -14.02
CA GLU A 283 21.13 8.72 -13.07
C GLU A 283 21.11 9.86 -12.04
N PHE A 284 21.64 9.58 -10.84
CA PHE A 284 21.71 10.54 -9.74
C PHE A 284 22.32 11.90 -10.14
N PRO A 285 23.42 11.97 -10.91
CA PRO A 285 23.96 13.24 -11.38
C PRO A 285 23.00 14.05 -12.26
N GLU A 286 22.16 13.37 -13.06
CA GLU A 286 21.14 14.04 -13.89
C GLU A 286 20.03 14.64 -13.01
N ALA A 287 19.62 13.93 -11.95
CA ALA A 287 18.65 14.46 -10.99
C ALA A 287 19.20 15.66 -10.20
N VAL A 288 20.46 15.59 -9.75
CA VAL A 288 21.17 16.70 -9.10
C VAL A 288 21.24 17.91 -10.04
N ALA A 289 21.56 17.72 -11.33
CA ALA A 289 21.57 18.79 -12.31
C ALA A 289 20.17 19.43 -12.48
N MET A 290 19.11 18.62 -12.58
CA MET A 290 17.72 19.11 -12.65
C MET A 290 17.33 19.93 -11.41
N LEU A 291 17.73 19.50 -10.23
CA LEU A 291 17.46 20.22 -8.97
C LEU A 291 18.23 21.55 -8.90
N ARG A 292 19.50 21.55 -9.31
CA ARG A 292 20.32 22.77 -9.39
C ARG A 292 19.77 23.78 -10.40
N GLU A 293 19.31 23.33 -11.57
CA GLU A 293 18.61 24.17 -12.55
C GLU A 293 17.33 24.79 -11.98
N ALA A 294 16.66 24.09 -11.07
CA ALA A 294 15.49 24.58 -10.33
C ALA A 294 15.83 25.44 -9.11
N GLY A 295 17.11 25.73 -8.86
CA GLY A 295 17.58 26.61 -7.78
C GLY A 295 17.82 25.92 -6.44
N VAL A 296 17.94 24.60 -6.38
CA VAL A 296 18.31 23.85 -5.17
C VAL A 296 19.83 23.79 -5.02
N GLU A 297 20.32 24.16 -3.84
CA GLU A 297 21.71 23.95 -3.46
C GLU A 297 21.88 22.52 -2.90
N ILE A 298 22.44 21.63 -3.72
CA ILE A 298 22.70 20.23 -3.34
C ILE A 298 24.08 19.80 -3.87
N GLY A 299 24.87 19.11 -3.04
CA GLY A 299 26.17 18.54 -3.39
C GLY A 299 26.05 17.29 -4.29
N ASP A 300 27.18 16.85 -4.87
CA ASP A 300 27.19 15.68 -5.77
C ASP A 300 27.00 14.35 -5.05
N GLU A 301 27.27 14.32 -3.73
CA GLU A 301 27.24 13.12 -2.88
C GLU A 301 26.21 13.24 -1.73
N ASP A 302 25.46 14.36 -1.68
CA ASP A 302 24.44 14.61 -0.66
C ASP A 302 23.23 13.70 -0.90
N ASP A 303 22.60 13.23 0.18
CA ASP A 303 21.34 12.49 0.07
C ASP A 303 20.17 13.42 -0.32
N LEU A 304 19.17 12.88 -1.02
CA LEU A 304 18.00 13.68 -1.40
C LEU A 304 17.08 13.87 -0.19
N SER A 305 16.85 15.12 0.21
CA SER A 305 15.85 15.40 1.24
C SER A 305 14.44 15.15 0.70
N THR A 306 13.46 14.86 1.57
CA THR A 306 12.05 14.71 1.14
C THR A 306 11.51 15.88 0.29
N PRO A 307 11.81 17.16 0.61
CA PRO A 307 11.50 18.27 -0.29
C PRO A 307 12.12 18.13 -1.69
N ASP A 308 13.37 17.69 -1.79
CA ASP A 308 14.09 17.51 -3.06
C ASP A 308 13.48 16.38 -3.88
N GLU A 309 13.14 15.24 -3.26
CA GLU A 309 12.43 14.14 -3.92
C GLU A 309 11.12 14.61 -4.55
N LYS A 310 10.34 15.40 -3.79
CA LYS A 310 9.05 15.93 -4.25
C LYS A 310 9.22 16.94 -5.37
N LEU A 311 10.23 17.81 -5.29
CA LEU A 311 10.52 18.75 -6.36
C LEU A 311 11.00 18.02 -7.62
N LEU A 312 11.93 17.09 -7.49
CA LEU A 312 12.41 16.26 -8.59
C LEU A 312 11.25 15.54 -9.28
N GLY A 313 10.34 14.92 -8.52
CA GLY A 313 9.15 14.29 -9.07
C GLY A 313 8.26 15.24 -9.87
N LYS A 314 8.10 16.50 -9.43
CA LYS A 314 7.38 17.53 -10.20
C LYS A 314 8.10 17.90 -11.49
N LEU A 315 9.43 18.07 -11.44
CA LEU A 315 10.25 18.38 -12.62
C LEU A 315 10.20 17.24 -13.64
N VAL A 316 10.32 15.99 -13.17
CA VAL A 316 10.20 14.79 -14.00
C VAL A 316 8.81 14.70 -14.64
N LYS A 317 7.74 14.92 -13.87
CA LYS A 317 6.38 14.95 -14.42
C LYS A 317 6.20 16.04 -15.47
N ALA A 318 6.72 17.25 -15.22
CA ALA A 318 6.62 18.36 -16.17
C ALA A 318 7.41 18.10 -17.47
N LYS A 319 8.56 17.45 -17.38
CA LYS A 319 9.46 17.21 -18.52
C LYS A 319 9.11 15.96 -19.32
N TYR A 320 8.67 14.89 -18.65
CA TYR A 320 8.50 13.55 -19.24
C TYR A 320 7.08 12.99 -19.16
N ASP A 321 6.12 13.72 -18.57
CA ASP A 321 4.71 13.31 -18.39
C ASP A 321 4.55 11.94 -17.71
N THR A 322 5.33 11.69 -16.65
CA THR A 322 5.27 10.46 -15.85
C THR A 322 5.21 10.73 -14.35
N ASP A 323 4.38 9.98 -13.64
CA ASP A 323 4.37 9.94 -12.17
C ASP A 323 5.30 8.84 -11.64
N PHE A 324 5.86 7.97 -12.50
CA PHE A 324 6.79 6.90 -12.14
C PHE A 324 8.14 7.04 -12.84
N PHE A 325 9.22 6.98 -12.09
CA PHE A 325 10.58 6.95 -12.63
C PHE A 325 11.55 6.21 -11.70
N ILE A 326 12.66 5.78 -12.29
CA ILE A 326 13.78 5.11 -11.63
C ILE A 326 14.92 6.12 -11.53
N LEU A 327 15.49 6.27 -10.35
CA LEU A 327 16.74 7.00 -10.13
C LEU A 327 17.84 5.97 -9.84
N ASP A 328 18.86 5.92 -10.68
CA ASP A 328 19.97 4.97 -10.63
C ASP A 328 21.27 5.67 -10.21
N LYS A 329 22.31 4.90 -9.88
CA LYS A 329 23.67 5.42 -9.61
C LYS A 329 23.77 6.39 -8.43
N PHE A 330 23.14 6.07 -7.31
CA PHE A 330 23.28 6.89 -6.10
C PHE A 330 24.70 6.89 -5.52
N PRO A 331 25.08 7.93 -4.74
CA PRO A 331 26.35 7.97 -4.02
C PRO A 331 26.50 6.77 -3.09
N LEU A 332 27.67 6.13 -3.08
CA LEU A 332 27.94 4.95 -2.26
C LEU A 332 27.91 5.27 -0.76
N ALA A 333 28.26 6.50 -0.38
CA ALA A 333 28.34 6.94 1.01
C ALA A 333 27.00 6.90 1.75
N VAL A 334 25.89 7.10 1.02
CA VAL A 334 24.53 7.10 1.59
C VAL A 334 23.86 5.72 1.53
N ARG A 335 24.57 4.69 1.05
CA ARG A 335 24.02 3.35 0.83
C ARG A 335 24.51 2.34 1.87
N PRO A 336 23.73 1.28 2.15
CA PRO A 336 24.12 0.24 3.11
C PRO A 336 25.40 -0.50 2.71
N PHE A 337 26.07 -1.11 3.69
CA PHE A 337 27.36 -1.81 3.52
C PHE A 337 27.36 -2.91 2.45
N TYR A 338 26.23 -3.57 2.22
CA TYR A 338 26.08 -4.65 1.24
C TYR A 338 25.92 -4.17 -0.21
N THR A 339 25.96 -2.85 -0.45
CA THR A 339 25.75 -2.25 -1.77
C THR A 339 27.03 -2.33 -2.61
N MET A 340 26.92 -2.85 -3.83
CA MET A 340 28.05 -2.93 -4.76
C MET A 340 28.46 -1.53 -5.26
N PRO A 341 29.73 -1.11 -5.12
CA PRO A 341 30.24 0.11 -5.73
C PRO A 341 30.17 0.08 -7.26
N ASP A 342 30.04 1.24 -7.88
CA ASP A 342 30.14 1.37 -9.33
C ASP A 342 31.59 1.10 -9.78
N PRO A 343 31.81 0.25 -10.82
CA PRO A 343 33.15 -0.11 -11.26
C PRO A 343 33.92 1.03 -11.96
N ASN A 344 33.22 2.03 -12.50
CA ASN A 344 33.79 3.15 -13.23
C ASN A 344 34.00 4.37 -12.34
N ASN A 345 33.19 4.55 -11.30
CA ASN A 345 33.35 5.64 -10.35
C ASN A 345 33.03 5.19 -8.91
N PRO A 346 34.04 4.99 -8.04
CA PRO A 346 33.85 4.43 -6.70
C PRO A 346 33.08 5.35 -5.74
N LYS A 347 32.80 6.61 -6.13
CA LYS A 347 31.89 7.49 -5.39
C LYS A 347 30.42 7.08 -5.51
N TYR A 348 30.06 6.39 -6.59
CA TYR A 348 28.70 5.92 -6.85
C TYR A 348 28.58 4.43 -6.60
N ALA A 349 27.35 3.96 -6.56
CA ALA A 349 27.00 2.57 -6.34
C ALA A 349 26.02 2.06 -7.40
N ASN A 350 26.01 0.76 -7.61
CA ASN A 350 24.99 0.07 -8.41
C ASN A 350 23.68 -0.06 -7.60
N SER A 351 23.15 1.08 -7.17
CA SER A 351 21.94 1.22 -6.36
C SER A 351 20.96 2.17 -7.01
N TYR A 352 19.68 1.92 -6.75
CA TYR A 352 18.59 2.59 -7.40
C TYR A 352 17.39 2.70 -6.46
N ASP A 353 16.68 3.81 -6.59
CA ASP A 353 15.37 4.00 -5.96
C ASP A 353 14.32 4.21 -7.05
N MET A 354 13.08 3.83 -6.77
CA MET A 354 11.95 4.10 -7.66
C MET A 354 10.96 5.01 -6.95
N TYR A 355 10.40 5.95 -7.72
CA TYR A 355 9.56 7.01 -7.20
C TYR A 355 8.17 6.95 -7.81
N MET A 356 7.15 7.17 -6.99
CA MET A 356 5.78 7.43 -7.42
C MET A 356 5.35 8.81 -6.94
N ARG A 357 4.95 9.70 -7.85
CA ARG A 357 4.55 11.09 -7.55
C ARG A 357 5.58 11.86 -6.71
N GLY A 358 6.87 11.64 -6.98
CA GLY A 358 7.98 12.30 -6.25
C GLY A 358 8.17 11.78 -4.82
N GLU A 359 7.70 10.56 -4.54
CA GLU A 359 7.89 9.88 -3.27
C GLU A 359 8.50 8.50 -3.51
N GLU A 360 9.60 8.19 -2.82
CA GLU A 360 10.27 6.89 -2.92
C GLU A 360 9.28 5.75 -2.58
N ILE A 361 9.31 4.65 -3.30
CA ILE A 361 8.47 3.46 -3.04
C ILE A 361 9.26 2.15 -3.00
N LEU A 362 10.46 2.16 -3.57
CA LEU A 362 11.38 1.05 -3.59
C LEU A 362 12.79 1.59 -3.43
N SER A 363 13.57 0.91 -2.59
CA SER A 363 15.02 0.99 -2.61
C SER A 363 15.62 -0.37 -2.95
N GLY A 364 16.61 -0.37 -3.85
CA GLY A 364 17.23 -1.56 -4.39
C GLY A 364 18.68 -1.35 -4.79
N ALA A 365 19.41 -2.45 -4.96
CA ALA A 365 20.77 -2.42 -5.48
C ALA A 365 21.22 -3.78 -5.98
N GLN A 366 22.32 -3.78 -6.74
CA GLN A 366 23.22 -4.91 -6.78
C GLN A 366 23.88 -5.10 -5.41
N ARG A 367 23.94 -6.36 -4.97
CA ARG A 367 24.56 -6.73 -3.69
C ARG A 367 25.97 -7.26 -3.90
N ILE A 368 26.78 -7.13 -2.85
CA ILE A 368 28.11 -7.75 -2.79
C ILE A 368 27.94 -9.25 -2.53
N HIS A 369 28.36 -10.06 -3.51
CA HIS A 369 28.33 -11.52 -3.43
C HIS A 369 29.69 -12.14 -3.05
N ASP A 370 30.77 -11.35 -3.10
CA ASP A 370 32.10 -11.78 -2.65
C ASP A 370 32.21 -11.63 -1.11
N PRO A 371 32.49 -12.72 -0.37
CA PRO A 371 32.46 -12.70 1.09
C PRO A 371 33.59 -11.86 1.72
N GLU A 372 34.75 -11.77 1.06
CA GLU A 372 35.89 -11.01 1.59
C GLU A 372 35.62 -9.52 1.49
N PHE A 373 35.16 -9.07 0.31
CA PHE A 373 34.79 -7.68 0.07
C PHE A 373 33.55 -7.26 0.88
N LEU A 374 32.56 -8.15 1.04
CA LEU A 374 31.42 -7.90 1.91
C LEU A 374 31.87 -7.71 3.37
N THR A 375 32.84 -8.49 3.84
CA THR A 375 33.41 -8.36 5.18
C THR A 375 34.16 -7.04 5.33
N GLU A 376 34.94 -6.63 4.33
CA GLU A 376 35.64 -5.34 4.31
C GLU A 376 34.66 -4.17 4.43
N ARG A 377 33.60 -4.16 3.61
CA ARG A 377 32.57 -3.12 3.63
C ARG A 377 31.79 -3.11 4.94
N ALA A 378 31.42 -4.28 5.47
CA ALA A 378 30.77 -4.39 6.78
C ALA A 378 31.63 -3.76 7.89
N LYS A 379 32.94 -4.01 7.91
CA LYS A 379 33.87 -3.37 8.86
C LYS A 379 33.96 -1.86 8.67
N ALA A 380 34.00 -1.38 7.42
CA ALA A 380 34.03 0.06 7.12
C ALA A 380 32.76 0.79 7.59
N HIS A 381 31.63 0.08 7.68
CA HIS A 381 30.36 0.57 8.24
C HIS A 381 30.17 0.24 9.73
N GLU A 382 31.23 -0.17 10.43
CA GLU A 382 31.21 -0.48 11.87
C GLU A 382 30.20 -1.58 12.25
N ILE A 383 29.91 -2.49 11.31
CA ILE A 383 29.05 -3.64 11.56
C ILE A 383 29.84 -4.72 12.32
N ASP A 384 29.27 -5.20 13.43
CA ASP A 384 29.80 -6.33 14.17
C ASP A 384 29.65 -7.64 13.37
N ILE A 385 30.77 -8.12 12.83
CA ILE A 385 30.84 -9.30 11.96
C ILE A 385 30.31 -10.55 12.65
N GLU A 386 30.51 -10.70 13.96
CA GLU A 386 30.03 -11.89 14.68
C GLU A 386 28.50 -11.98 14.66
N LYS A 387 27.80 -10.85 14.65
CA LYS A 387 26.33 -10.79 14.59
C LYS A 387 25.76 -11.18 13.23
N ILE A 388 26.52 -10.95 12.15
CA ILE A 388 26.11 -11.28 10.78
C ILE A 388 26.94 -12.42 10.18
N LYS A 389 27.64 -13.18 11.02
CA LYS A 389 28.56 -14.25 10.59
C LYS A 389 27.86 -15.27 9.70
N SER A 390 26.68 -15.74 10.09
CA SER A 390 25.89 -16.71 9.31
C SER A 390 25.50 -16.17 7.93
N TYR A 391 25.27 -14.86 7.82
CA TYR A 391 24.97 -14.22 6.54
C TYR A 391 26.22 -14.17 5.66
N ILE A 392 27.36 -13.69 6.17
CA ILE A 392 28.62 -13.66 5.40
C ILE A 392 29.06 -15.07 4.99
N ASP A 393 28.94 -16.05 5.90
CA ASP A 393 29.33 -17.43 5.63
C ASP A 393 28.48 -18.05 4.50
N SER A 394 27.23 -17.62 4.31
CA SER A 394 26.40 -18.11 3.20
C SER A 394 27.02 -17.82 1.82
N PHE A 395 27.75 -16.72 1.67
CA PHE A 395 28.41 -16.37 0.41
C PHE A 395 29.71 -17.16 0.18
N ARG A 396 30.28 -17.77 1.22
CA ARG A 396 31.50 -18.59 1.09
C ARG A 396 31.27 -19.91 0.36
N TYR A 397 30.02 -20.32 0.22
CA TYR A 397 29.64 -21.53 -0.51
C TYR A 397 29.47 -21.29 -2.02
N GLY A 398 29.83 -20.10 -2.49
CA GLY A 398 29.56 -19.63 -3.84
C GLY A 398 28.19 -18.97 -3.90
N CYS A 399 28.16 -17.71 -4.35
CA CYS A 399 26.93 -16.97 -4.55
C CYS A 399 27.03 -16.19 -5.87
N PRO A 400 26.08 -16.35 -6.79
CA PRO A 400 26.11 -15.61 -8.05
C PRO A 400 25.90 -14.11 -7.80
N PRO A 401 26.32 -13.25 -8.75
CA PRO A 401 25.96 -11.84 -8.68
C PRO A 401 24.43 -11.68 -8.71
N HIS A 402 23.92 -10.84 -7.82
CA HIS A 402 22.48 -10.68 -7.61
C HIS A 402 22.14 -9.25 -7.18
N GLY A 403 20.86 -8.93 -7.33
CA GLY A 403 20.29 -7.69 -6.84
C GLY A 403 18.80 -7.83 -6.61
N GLY A 404 18.22 -6.80 -6.03
CA GLY A 404 16.81 -6.80 -5.68
C GLY A 404 16.36 -5.49 -5.09
N GLY A 405 15.12 -5.48 -4.62
CA GLY A 405 14.49 -4.32 -4.00
C GLY A 405 13.42 -4.73 -3.01
N GLY A 406 13.07 -3.79 -2.12
CA GLY A 406 11.96 -3.93 -1.19
C GLY A 406 10.94 -2.81 -1.42
N ILE A 407 9.66 -3.14 -1.36
CA ILE A 407 8.54 -2.23 -1.66
C ILE A 407 7.60 -2.19 -0.45
N GLY A 408 7.19 -1.00 -0.03
CA GLY A 408 6.09 -0.85 0.92
C GLY A 408 4.73 -0.90 0.21
N MET A 409 3.96 -1.98 0.40
CA MET A 409 2.67 -2.18 -0.28
C MET A 409 1.70 -1.01 -0.05
N GLU A 410 1.56 -0.58 1.20
CA GLU A 410 0.65 0.50 1.59
C GLU A 410 1.02 1.82 0.91
N ARG A 411 2.32 2.06 0.71
CA ARG A 411 2.86 3.27 0.10
C ARG A 411 2.60 3.30 -1.41
N VAL A 412 2.75 2.17 -2.10
CA VAL A 412 2.36 2.03 -3.52
C VAL A 412 0.89 2.35 -3.71
N VAL A 413 0.00 1.73 -2.90
CA VAL A 413 -1.44 1.97 -3.00
C VAL A 413 -1.79 3.43 -2.67
N MET A 414 -1.16 3.99 -1.64
CA MET A 414 -1.38 5.38 -1.22
C MET A 414 -1.07 6.34 -2.38
N LEU A 415 0.11 6.20 -3.00
CA LEU A 415 0.58 7.10 -4.05
C LEU A 415 -0.14 6.88 -5.38
N TYR A 416 -0.46 5.63 -5.73
CA TYR A 416 -1.25 5.34 -6.94
C TYR A 416 -2.62 6.02 -6.89
N LEU A 417 -3.32 5.90 -5.75
CA LEU A 417 -4.65 6.47 -5.53
C LEU A 417 -4.63 7.97 -5.20
N GLY A 418 -3.46 8.55 -4.92
CA GLY A 418 -3.32 9.96 -4.52
C GLY A 418 -3.86 10.23 -3.12
N LEU A 419 -3.76 9.27 -2.20
CA LEU A 419 -4.17 9.43 -0.81
C LEU A 419 -3.08 10.18 -0.02
N ASN A 420 -3.50 10.99 0.94
CA ASN A 420 -2.62 11.88 1.71
C ASN A 420 -2.02 11.26 2.99
N ASN A 421 -2.39 10.03 3.34
CA ASN A 421 -1.89 9.39 4.56
C ASN A 421 -1.89 7.86 4.42
N ILE A 422 -0.74 7.24 4.74
CA ILE A 422 -0.50 5.80 4.60
C ILE A 422 -1.42 4.94 5.47
N ARG A 423 -1.93 5.51 6.58
CA ARG A 423 -2.90 4.83 7.44
C ARG A 423 -4.23 4.57 6.74
N LYS A 424 -4.53 5.26 5.62
CA LYS A 424 -5.73 4.98 4.80
C LYS A 424 -5.59 3.68 4.00
N THR A 425 -4.37 3.20 3.77
CA THR A 425 -4.08 1.98 3.01
C THR A 425 -3.64 0.81 3.89
N SER A 426 -3.36 1.04 5.18
CA SER A 426 -3.20 -0.01 6.20
C SER A 426 -4.54 -0.29 6.91
N MET A 427 -4.97 -1.55 6.95
CA MET A 427 -6.28 -1.92 7.52
C MET A 427 -6.35 -1.60 9.02
N PHE A 428 -5.30 -1.96 9.74
CA PHE A 428 -5.11 -1.67 11.16
C PHE A 428 -3.74 -1.06 11.34
N PRO A 429 -3.60 0.26 11.15
CA PRO A 429 -2.29 0.90 11.16
C PRO A 429 -1.62 0.75 12.52
N ARG A 430 -0.30 0.58 12.47
CA ARG A 430 0.60 0.63 13.62
C ARG A 430 1.57 1.79 13.43
N ASP A 431 1.66 2.62 14.46
CA ASP A 431 2.59 3.75 14.53
C ASP A 431 3.03 3.95 15.99
N PRO A 432 3.96 4.88 16.30
CA PRO A 432 4.44 5.05 17.67
C PRO A 432 3.35 5.37 18.71
N LYS A 433 2.18 5.86 18.29
CA LYS A 433 1.06 6.26 19.15
C LYS A 433 -0.17 5.34 19.04
N ARG A 434 -0.17 4.40 18.09
CA ARG A 434 -1.32 3.54 17.81
C ARG A 434 -0.93 2.06 17.82
N LEU A 435 -1.42 1.35 18.84
CA LEU A 435 -1.31 -0.11 18.99
C LEU A 435 -2.68 -0.82 18.96
N THR A 436 -3.77 -0.05 18.97
CA THR A 436 -5.15 -0.54 18.94
C THR A 436 -6.00 0.31 17.99
N PRO A 437 -7.11 -0.22 17.44
CA PRO A 437 -7.45 -1.65 17.31
C PRO A 437 -6.45 -2.42 16.43
#